data_AF-A0A017HUP3-F1
#
_entry.id   AF-A0A017HUP3-F1
#
_cell.length_a   1.000
_cell.length_b   1.000
_cell.length_c   1.000
_cell.angle_alpha   90.00
_cell.angle_beta   90.00
_cell.angle_gamma   90.00
#
_symmetry.space_group_name_H-M   'P 1'
#
loop_
_entity.id
_entity.type
_entity.pdbx_description
1 polymer ?
#
loop_
_entity_poly.entity_id
_entity_poly.type
_entity_poly.pdbx_seq_one_letter_code
_entity_poly.pdbx_strand_id
1 'polypeptide(L)'
;MRRWGFSHPESLDWRQFSFCFCLFAGPLKRGAEGLRACSAVTIRPGKVDRSPTGTALSARMAVLHARGLMAERETLSSESLIGSTFTGRILGTTIVGGQPAIMPEISGRGWITGTHQHMLDPENPWLPAHRHLGRAVSHDVPSLPGPHAADAG
;
A
#
# COMPACT_ATOMS: atom_id res chain seq x y z
N MET A 1 -5.86 -22.50 -9.05
CA MET A 1 -5.59 -21.14 -8.53
C MET A 1 -6.31 -20.12 -9.41
N ARG A 2 -7.29 -19.37 -8.87
CA ARG A 2 -7.98 -18.29 -9.59
C ARG A 2 -7.00 -17.14 -9.82
N ARG A 3 -6.73 -16.82 -11.08
CA ARG A 3 -5.94 -15.65 -11.45
C ARG A 3 -6.91 -14.47 -11.50
N TRP A 4 -6.81 -13.55 -10.54
CA TRP A 4 -7.56 -12.30 -10.59
C TRP A 4 -6.94 -11.44 -11.69
N GLY A 5 -7.73 -11.03 -12.67
CA GLY A 5 -7.29 -10.08 -13.71
C GLY A 5 -7.50 -8.65 -13.24
N PHE A 6 -6.58 -7.76 -13.60
CA PHE A 6 -6.77 -6.31 -13.50
C PHE A 6 -6.71 -5.73 -14.91
N SER A 7 -7.64 -4.83 -15.23
CA SER A 7 -7.64 -4.08 -16.48
C SER A 7 -8.07 -2.66 -16.17
N HIS A 8 -7.23 -1.68 -16.52
CA HIS A 8 -7.62 -0.29 -16.43
C HIS A 8 -8.74 0.01 -17.44
N PRO A 9 -9.83 0.71 -17.06
CA PRO A 9 -11.02 0.86 -17.89
C PRO A 9 -10.77 1.64 -19.20
N GLU A 10 -9.80 2.55 -19.23
CA GLU A 10 -9.47 3.35 -20.43
C GLU A 10 -8.11 3.03 -21.04
N SER A 11 -7.24 2.31 -20.33
CA SER A 11 -5.87 2.04 -20.78
C SER A 11 -5.68 0.55 -21.01
N LEU A 12 -5.69 0.15 -22.27
CA LEU A 12 -5.55 -1.25 -22.66
C LEU A 12 -4.16 -1.83 -22.33
N ASP A 13 -3.14 -1.01 -22.10
CA ASP A 13 -1.78 -1.45 -21.79
C ASP A 13 -1.55 -1.70 -20.29
N TRP A 14 -2.45 -1.21 -19.42
CA TRP A 14 -2.31 -1.36 -17.98
C TRP A 14 -3.10 -2.54 -17.44
N ARG A 15 -2.55 -3.74 -17.66
CA ARG A 15 -3.17 -5.04 -17.27
C ARG A 15 -2.54 -5.73 -16.07
N GLN A 16 -1.57 -5.08 -15.44
CA GLN A 16 -0.83 -5.64 -14.31
C GLN A 16 -1.24 -4.98 -13.00
N PHE A 17 -1.32 -5.78 -11.93
CA PHE A 17 -1.24 -5.23 -10.58
C PHE A 17 0.13 -4.58 -10.45
N SER A 18 0.17 -3.25 -10.49
CA SER A 18 1.39 -2.49 -10.24
C SER A 18 2.06 -3.03 -8.98
N PHE A 19 3.22 -3.66 -9.16
CA PHE A 19 4.19 -3.95 -8.11
C PHE A 19 3.77 -4.78 -6.87
N CYS A 20 2.75 -5.65 -6.88
CA CYS A 20 2.32 -6.38 -5.65
C CYS A 20 2.29 -5.45 -4.43
N PHE A 21 1.48 -4.43 -4.59
CA PHE A 21 1.21 -3.39 -3.63
C PHE A 21 0.17 -3.94 -2.63
N CYS A 22 0.55 -4.16 -1.39
CA CYS A 22 -0.38 -4.59 -0.35
C CYS A 22 -0.44 -3.55 0.76
N LEU A 23 -1.62 -2.96 0.91
CA LEU A 23 -1.94 -2.02 1.98
C LEU A 23 -2.47 -2.80 3.19
N PHE A 24 -1.75 -2.72 4.30
CA PHE A 24 -2.23 -3.11 5.62
C PHE A 24 -2.95 -1.94 6.25
N ALA A 25 -4.28 -1.99 6.23
CA ALA A 25 -5.13 -0.94 6.77
C ALA A 25 -5.48 -1.23 8.24
N GLY A 26 -5.01 -0.37 9.15
CA GLY A 26 -5.45 -0.37 10.55
C GLY A 26 -6.90 0.09 10.72
N PRO A 27 -7.47 -0.06 11.93
CA PRO A 27 -8.87 0.30 12.21
C PRO A 27 -9.13 1.78 11.94
N LEU A 28 -10.30 2.07 11.37
CA LEU A 28 -10.76 3.43 11.12
C LEU A 28 -11.28 4.03 12.43
N LYS A 29 -10.72 5.16 12.84
CA LYS A 29 -11.18 5.94 14.00
C LYS A 29 -11.83 7.22 13.50
N ARG A 30 -13.06 7.50 13.94
CA ARG A 30 -13.72 8.80 13.74
C ARG A 30 -13.30 9.75 14.87
N GLY A 31 -12.84 10.94 14.52
CA GLY A 31 -12.50 12.01 15.45
C GLY A 31 -13.08 13.36 14.99
N ALA A 32 -12.83 14.41 15.76
CA ALA A 32 -13.36 15.76 15.49
C ALA A 32 -12.86 16.35 14.15
N GLU A 33 -11.64 16.00 13.73
CA GLU A 33 -11.03 16.48 12.48
C GLU A 33 -11.28 15.56 11.26
N GLY A 34 -12.06 14.49 11.44
CA GLY A 34 -12.39 13.52 10.39
C GLY A 34 -11.96 12.09 10.72
N LEU A 35 -11.67 11.33 9.67
CA LEU A 35 -11.28 9.93 9.77
C LEU A 35 -9.77 9.80 9.97
N ARG A 36 -9.34 8.89 10.85
CA ARG A 36 -7.92 8.56 11.02
C ARG A 36 -7.70 7.06 10.95
N ALA A 37 -6.62 6.66 10.28
CA ALA A 37 -6.19 5.27 10.27
C ALA A 37 -4.68 5.13 10.11
N CYS A 38 -4.13 4.04 10.64
CA CYS A 38 -2.76 3.64 10.32
C CYS A 38 -2.73 2.80 9.03
N SER A 39 -1.63 2.91 8.29
CA SER A 39 -1.38 2.20 7.04
C SER A 39 0.09 1.82 6.91
N ALA A 40 0.35 0.58 6.51
CA ALA A 40 1.66 0.16 6.05
C ALA A 40 1.52 -0.44 4.65
N VAL A 41 2.39 -0.05 3.73
CA VAL A 41 2.36 -0.53 2.34
C VAL A 41 3.60 -1.34 2.06
N THR A 42 3.39 -2.54 1.54
CA THR A 42 4.47 -3.42 1.06
C THR A 42 4.49 -3.46 -0.45
N ILE A 43 5.69 -3.49 -1.02
CA ILE A 43 5.96 -3.46 -2.46
C ILE A 43 6.94 -4.60 -2.77
N ARG A 44 6.70 -5.35 -3.85
CA ARG A 44 7.65 -6.40 -4.26
C ARG A 44 9.02 -5.81 -4.65
N PRO A 45 10.15 -6.47 -4.33
CA PRO A 45 10.29 -7.67 -3.51
C PRO A 45 10.64 -7.31 -2.05
N GLY A 46 9.63 -7.16 -1.19
CA GLY A 46 9.83 -7.01 0.27
C GLY A 46 10.20 -5.61 0.76
N LYS A 47 9.92 -4.57 -0.02
CA LYS A 47 10.10 -3.17 0.43
C LYS A 47 8.87 -2.72 1.21
N VAL A 48 9.08 -1.93 2.26
CA VAL A 48 8.01 -1.26 3.02
C VAL A 48 8.12 0.24 2.74
N ASP A 49 7.01 0.86 2.33
CA ASP A 49 6.94 2.31 2.23
C ASP A 49 6.93 2.91 3.63
N ARG A 50 7.80 3.89 3.84
CA ARG A 50 7.93 4.62 5.12
C ARG A 50 6.91 5.75 5.20
N SER A 51 6.34 6.16 4.07
CA SER A 51 5.22 7.09 4.02
C SER A 51 3.89 6.33 4.10
N PRO A 52 2.77 7.01 4.40
CA PRO A 52 1.43 6.41 4.32
C PRO A 52 1.03 6.02 2.89
N THR A 53 1.85 6.36 1.90
CA THR A 53 1.69 6.10 0.47
C THR A 53 0.43 6.74 -0.14
N GLY A 54 0.60 7.84 -0.89
CA GLY A 54 -0.53 8.62 -1.42
C GLY A 54 -1.49 7.84 -2.32
N THR A 55 -0.98 6.90 -3.13
CA THR A 55 -1.81 6.02 -3.98
C THR A 55 -2.63 5.03 -3.16
N ALA A 56 -2.07 4.49 -2.07
CA ALA A 56 -2.80 3.63 -1.15
C ALA A 56 -3.92 4.39 -0.44
N LEU A 57 -3.63 5.63 -0.01
CA LEU A 57 -4.60 6.51 0.61
C LEU A 57 -5.75 6.83 -0.34
N SER A 58 -5.46 7.15 -1.60
CA SER A 58 -6.45 7.39 -2.64
C SER A 58 -7.35 6.18 -2.87
N ALA A 59 -6.76 4.98 -3.03
CA ALA A 59 -7.51 3.74 -3.19
C ALA A 59 -8.38 3.43 -1.96
N ARG A 60 -7.87 3.68 -0.75
CA ARG A 60 -8.61 3.50 0.50
C ARG A 60 -9.81 4.45 0.59
N MET A 61 -9.65 5.72 0.21
CA MET A 61 -10.78 6.66 0.15
C MET A 61 -11.84 6.21 -0.85
N ALA A 62 -11.45 5.70 -2.02
CA ALA A 62 -12.40 5.19 -3.01
C ALA A 62 -13.24 4.03 -2.45
N VAL A 63 -12.59 3.10 -1.74
CA VAL A 63 -13.29 1.96 -1.09
C VAL A 63 -14.20 2.43 0.05
N LEU A 64 -13.77 3.39 0.87
CA LEU A 64 -14.59 3.93 1.95
C LEU A 64 -15.81 4.68 1.42
N HIS A 65 -15.63 5.46 0.35
CA HIS A 65 -16.73 6.15 -0.33
C HIS A 65 -17.73 5.17 -0.95
N ALA A 66 -17.25 4.14 -1.67
CA ALA A 66 -18.11 3.10 -2.23
C ALA A 66 -18.90 2.32 -1.16
N ARG A 67 -18.40 2.26 0.08
CA ARG A 67 -19.08 1.66 1.23
C ARG A 67 -19.99 2.63 1.99
N GLY A 68 -20.09 3.89 1.58
CA GLY A 68 -20.84 4.92 2.30
C GLY A 68 -20.26 5.30 3.66
N LEU A 69 -19.01 4.93 3.93
CA LEU A 69 -18.31 5.20 5.20
C LEU A 69 -17.57 6.53 5.19
N MET A 70 -17.37 7.12 4.02
CA MET A 70 -16.72 8.42 3.83
C MET A 70 -17.48 9.23 2.79
N ALA A 71 -17.84 10.47 3.11
CA ALA A 71 -18.56 11.37 2.21
C ALA A 71 -17.63 12.30 1.44
N GLU A 72 -18.17 12.99 0.43
CA GLU A 72 -17.46 14.10 -0.22
C GLU A 72 -17.09 15.17 0.82
N ARG A 73 -15.93 15.81 0.62
CA ARG A 73 -15.34 16.84 1.50
C ARG A 73 -14.90 16.34 2.89
N GLU A 74 -15.14 15.08 3.26
CA GLU A 74 -14.54 14.51 4.46
C GLU A 74 -13.02 14.30 4.27
N THR A 75 -12.29 14.42 5.38
CA THR A 75 -10.84 14.24 5.44
C THR A 75 -10.50 12.88 6.05
N LEU A 76 -9.54 12.19 5.45
CA LEU A 76 -8.92 10.97 5.95
C LEU A 76 -7.43 11.22 6.21
N SER A 77 -7.03 11.20 7.47
CA SER A 77 -5.65 11.26 7.92
C SER A 77 -5.06 9.85 8.03
N SER A 78 -4.03 9.56 7.24
CA SER A 78 -3.34 8.26 7.24
C SER A 78 -1.96 8.39 7.85
N GLU A 79 -1.67 7.56 8.83
CA GLU A 79 -0.40 7.49 9.52
C GLU A 79 0.42 6.28 9.07
N SER A 80 1.72 6.49 8.87
CA SER A 80 2.69 5.44 8.51
C SER A 80 3.26 4.72 9.72
N LEU A 81 4.02 3.65 9.48
CA LEU A 81 4.75 2.93 10.53
C LEU A 81 5.72 3.81 11.33
N ILE A 82 6.27 4.88 10.73
CA ILE A 82 7.23 5.79 11.37
C ILE A 82 6.57 7.08 11.91
N GLY A 83 5.23 7.13 11.99
CA GLY A 83 4.48 8.29 12.50
C GLY A 83 4.34 9.46 11.50
N SER A 84 4.88 9.34 10.28
CA SER A 84 4.59 10.32 9.23
C SER A 84 3.12 10.27 8.83
N THR A 85 2.51 11.43 8.56
CA THR A 85 1.06 11.56 8.31
C THR A 85 0.80 12.27 6.99
N PHE A 86 -0.10 11.71 6.19
CA PHE A 86 -0.68 12.34 5.00
C PHE A 86 -2.17 12.57 5.24
N THR A 87 -2.70 13.64 4.69
CA THR A 87 -4.13 13.96 4.73
C THR A 87 -4.70 13.81 3.33
N GLY A 88 -5.80 13.08 3.23
CA GLY A 88 -6.54 12.89 1.98
C GLY A 88 -7.93 13.49 2.10
N ARG A 89 -8.44 14.11 1.04
CA ARG A 89 -9.81 14.64 0.99
C ARG A 89 -10.48 14.27 -0.33
N ILE A 90 -11.77 13.92 -0.27
CA ILE A 90 -12.55 13.67 -1.49
C ILE A 90 -13.08 15.02 -1.97
N LEU A 91 -12.58 15.52 -3.10
CA LEU A 91 -13.04 16.78 -3.68
C LEU A 91 -14.40 16.66 -4.35
N GLY A 92 -14.71 15.47 -4.86
CA GLY A 92 -15.97 15.12 -5.50
C GLY A 92 -15.90 13.75 -6.15
N THR A 93 -16.97 13.37 -6.83
CA THR A 93 -17.09 12.14 -7.62
C THR A 93 -17.01 12.43 -9.12
N THR A 94 -16.55 11.44 -9.89
CA THR A 94 -16.44 11.50 -11.35
C THR A 94 -16.70 10.12 -11.96
N ILE A 95 -16.64 10.01 -13.28
CA ILE A 95 -16.79 8.74 -14.01
C ILE A 95 -15.53 8.54 -14.87
N VAL A 96 -14.93 7.36 -14.79
CA VAL A 96 -13.75 6.97 -15.61
C VAL A 96 -14.10 5.67 -16.34
N GLY A 97 -14.06 5.67 -17.68
CA GLY A 97 -14.45 4.53 -18.50
C GLY A 97 -15.81 3.93 -18.14
N GLY A 98 -16.79 4.77 -17.81
CA GLY A 98 -18.14 4.36 -17.41
C GLY A 98 -18.28 3.85 -15.97
N GLN A 99 -17.21 3.86 -15.17
CA GLN A 99 -17.23 3.43 -13.77
C GLN A 99 -17.21 4.63 -12.81
N PRO A 100 -17.98 4.60 -11.70
CA PRO A 100 -17.90 5.62 -10.66
C PRO A 100 -16.49 5.69 -10.06
N ALA A 101 -15.96 6.90 -9.94
CA ALA A 101 -14.65 7.20 -9.40
C ALA A 101 -14.73 8.40 -8.44
N ILE A 102 -13.70 8.55 -7.62
CA ILE A 102 -13.54 9.73 -6.76
C ILE A 102 -12.43 10.63 -7.32
N MET A 103 -12.47 11.90 -6.98
CA MET A 103 -11.38 12.85 -7.17
C MET A 103 -10.67 13.10 -5.83
N PRO A 104 -9.61 12.31 -5.51
CA PRO A 104 -8.88 12.43 -4.26
C PRO A 104 -7.85 13.56 -4.34
N GLU A 105 -7.80 14.38 -3.31
CA GLU A 105 -6.68 15.29 -3.02
C GLU A 105 -5.83 14.68 -1.92
N ILE A 106 -4.52 14.61 -2.12
CA ILE A 106 -3.57 14.12 -1.10
C ILE A 106 -2.58 15.22 -0.77
N SER A 107 -2.47 15.53 0.51
CA SER A 107 -1.52 16.49 1.07
C SER A 107 -0.51 15.78 1.95
N GLY A 108 0.75 16.15 1.78
CA GLY A 108 1.89 15.64 2.53
C GLY A 108 2.99 16.69 2.58
N ARG A 109 4.08 16.37 3.28
CA ARG A 109 5.26 17.24 3.36
C ARG A 109 6.50 16.46 2.92
N GLY A 110 7.37 17.16 2.20
CA GLY A 110 8.69 16.68 1.78
C GLY A 110 9.75 17.70 2.16
N TRP A 111 10.98 17.22 2.35
CA TRP A 111 12.12 18.04 2.72
C TRP A 111 13.26 17.78 1.74
N ILE A 112 14.04 18.82 1.43
CA ILE A 112 15.28 18.68 0.67
C ILE A 112 16.28 17.95 1.57
N THR A 113 16.71 16.76 1.17
CA THR A 113 17.66 15.94 1.94
C THR A 113 19.10 16.13 1.52
N GLY A 114 19.34 16.63 0.31
CA GLY A 114 20.68 16.86 -0.21
C GLY A 114 20.68 17.03 -1.72
N THR A 115 21.85 17.37 -2.26
CA THR A 115 22.15 17.34 -3.70
C THR A 115 23.18 16.26 -3.94
N HIS A 116 22.93 15.36 -4.90
CA HIS A 116 23.77 14.20 -5.17
C HIS A 116 24.21 14.18 -6.64
N GLN A 117 25.49 13.92 -6.88
CA GLN A 117 26.04 13.61 -8.21
C GLN A 117 26.44 12.14 -8.24
N HIS A 118 25.85 11.38 -9.16
CA HIS A 118 26.14 9.96 -9.34
C HIS A 118 26.97 9.76 -10.62
N MET A 119 28.07 9.01 -10.52
CA MET A 119 28.93 8.64 -11.65
C MET A 119 29.01 7.13 -11.74
N LEU A 120 29.14 6.60 -12.95
CA LEU A 120 29.29 5.16 -13.20
C LEU A 120 30.55 4.92 -14.04
N ASP A 121 31.47 4.14 -13.49
CA ASP A 121 32.68 3.69 -14.20
C ASP A 121 32.32 2.55 -15.18
N PRO A 122 32.69 2.65 -16.47
CA PRO A 122 32.51 1.58 -17.45
C PRO A 122 33.18 0.24 -17.08
N GLU A 123 34.26 0.26 -16.31
CA GLU A 123 35.00 -0.94 -15.91
C GLU A 123 34.48 -1.56 -14.60
N ASN A 124 33.41 -1.00 -14.02
CA ASN A 124 32.88 -1.47 -12.74
C ASN A 124 32.40 -2.93 -12.82
N PRO A 125 33.06 -3.89 -12.14
CA PRO A 125 32.73 -5.31 -12.22
C PRO A 125 31.43 -5.66 -11.47
N TRP A 126 30.84 -4.73 -10.71
CA TRP A 126 29.64 -4.94 -9.89
C TRP A 126 28.35 -4.48 -10.58
N LEU A 127 28.34 -4.49 -11.92
CA LEU A 127 27.16 -4.23 -12.73
C LEU A 127 26.41 -5.53 -13.05
N PRO A 128 25.07 -5.59 -12.86
CA PRO A 128 24.18 -4.57 -12.30
C PRO A 128 24.20 -4.57 -10.76
N ALA A 129 23.94 -3.41 -10.14
CA ALA A 129 23.96 -3.18 -8.68
C ALA A 129 23.55 -4.43 -7.87
N HIS A 130 24.53 -5.03 -7.19
CA HIS A 130 24.34 -6.22 -6.39
C HIS A 130 23.27 -5.98 -5.32
N ARG A 131 22.31 -6.90 -5.21
CA ARG A 131 21.22 -6.83 -4.22
C ARG A 131 21.10 -8.16 -3.49
N HIS A 132 21.48 -8.20 -2.22
CA HIS A 132 21.22 -9.33 -1.33
C HIS A 132 19.84 -9.16 -0.68
N LEU A 133 18.79 -9.66 -1.33
CA LEU A 133 17.51 -9.91 -0.67
C LEU A 133 17.39 -11.41 -0.46
N GLY A 134 17.36 -11.84 0.80
CA GLY A 134 17.10 -13.24 1.13
C GLY A 134 15.76 -13.67 0.53
N ARG A 135 15.76 -14.76 -0.24
CA ARG A 135 14.53 -15.37 -0.75
C ARG A 135 13.83 -16.02 0.45
N ALA A 136 12.86 -15.33 1.04
CA ALA A 136 11.95 -15.95 1.99
C ALA A 136 11.06 -16.94 1.23
N VAL A 137 11.46 -18.21 1.21
CA VAL A 137 10.61 -19.33 0.81
C VAL A 137 9.81 -19.74 2.05
N SER A 138 8.49 -19.59 1.98
CA SER A 138 7.58 -20.21 2.94
C SER A 138 7.79 -21.73 2.86
N HIS A 139 8.52 -22.28 3.83
CA HIS A 139 8.46 -23.71 4.08
C HIS A 139 7.23 -23.96 4.94
N ASP A 140 6.42 -24.95 4.56
CA ASP A 140 5.34 -25.43 5.39
C ASP A 140 5.92 -25.79 6.76
N VAL A 141 5.45 -25.11 7.79
CA VAL A 141 5.77 -25.44 9.19
C VAL A 141 5.14 -26.81 9.44
N PRO A 142 5.91 -27.86 9.75
CA PRO A 142 5.30 -29.14 10.12
C PRO A 142 4.42 -28.91 11.34
N SER A 143 3.17 -29.32 11.26
CA SER A 143 2.23 -29.28 12.37
C SER A 143 2.86 -29.91 13.61
N LEU A 144 2.90 -29.17 14.71
CA LEU A 144 3.25 -29.70 16.02
C LEU A 144 2.32 -30.90 16.33
N PRO A 145 2.84 -32.06 16.76
CA PRO A 145 1.99 -33.15 17.22
C PRO A 145 1.18 -32.65 18.40
N GLY A 146 -0.15 -32.81 18.32
CA GLY A 146 -1.08 -32.45 19.39
C GLY A 146 -0.75 -33.19 20.70
N PRO A 147 -1.22 -32.68 21.84
CA PRO A 147 -0.95 -33.30 23.13
C PRO A 147 -1.52 -34.72 23.14
N HIS A 148 -0.64 -35.71 23.33
CA HIS A 148 -1.04 -37.06 23.67
C HIS A 148 -1.89 -36.98 24.95
N ALA A 149 -3.16 -37.36 24.85
CA ALA A 149 -3.98 -37.68 25.99
C ALA A 149 -3.29 -38.83 26.72
N ALA A 150 -2.78 -38.55 27.93
CA ALA A 150 -2.38 -39.60 28.84
C ALA A 150 -3.65 -40.28 29.33
N ASP A 151 -3.83 -41.52 28.90
CA ASP A 151 -4.87 -42.42 29.38
C ASP A 151 -4.80 -42.57 30.91
N ALA A 152 -5.98 -42.52 31.53
CA ALA A 152 -6.18 -42.90 32.91
C ALA A 152 -6.04 -44.43 33.04
N GLY A 153 -5.18 -44.86 33.95
CA GLY A 153 -4.97 -46.24 34.37
C GLY A 153 -4.18 -46.29 35.65
#